data_AF-A0A1M6MZC9-F1
#
_entry.id   AF-A0A1M6MZC9-F1
#
_cell.length_a   1.000
_cell.length_b   1.000
_cell.length_c   1.000
_cell.angle_alpha   90.00
_cell.angle_beta   90.00
_cell.angle_gamma   90.00
#
_symmetry.space_group_name_H-M   'P 1'
#
loop_
_entity.id
_entity.type
_entity.pdbx_description
1 polymer ?
#
loop_
_entity_poly.entity_id
_entity_poly.type
_entity_poly.pdbx_seq_one_letter_code
_entity_poly.pdbx_strand_id
1 'polypeptide(L)'
;MSQFLNLDSEKSKKIHPAIYKDALRKKKDANLLAQNKSFSTANSILILSSEEAVKALMIFLHSEGFHIYKLEDSKKIFSDHKMRHNIAKLIEAIYGLADSFLEFEKIEKSNKSFSDDENINAIVNIVLDFKEAGKPFINSMDRTEILENFNDDKNKGLYTDYRKNLQVSSEIITEEKYIETLETVEKIFRIYRIINVSFNPKANHHKKLIKNSFEKDMLLTMFNSGIVLLDLFKKGYFK
;
A
#
# COMPACT_ATOMS: atom_id res chain seq x y z
N MET A 1 -2.95 -3.20 30.72
CA MET A 1 -2.94 -3.32 29.24
C MET A 1 -4.34 -3.68 28.78
N SER A 2 -4.95 -2.90 27.89
CA SER A 2 -6.25 -3.25 27.28
C SER A 2 -6.04 -4.30 26.19
N GLN A 3 -6.90 -5.32 26.12
CA GLN A 3 -6.89 -6.26 25.01
C GLN A 3 -7.22 -5.53 23.70
N PHE A 4 -6.41 -5.78 22.67
CA PHE A 4 -6.40 -5.11 21.38
C PHE A 4 -7.79 -5.06 20.69
N LEU A 5 -8.63 -6.08 20.89
CA LEU A 5 -9.95 -6.20 20.24
C LEU A 5 -11.08 -5.46 20.95
N ASN A 6 -10.79 -4.90 22.12
CA ASN A 6 -11.76 -4.14 22.92
C ASN A 6 -11.40 -2.63 22.93
N LEU A 7 -10.54 -2.21 22.00
CA LEU A 7 -10.27 -0.79 21.79
C LEU A 7 -11.49 -0.18 21.10
N ASP A 8 -12.16 0.72 21.80
CA ASP A 8 -13.16 1.62 21.21
C ASP A 8 -12.48 2.64 20.28
N SER A 9 -13.29 3.29 19.44
CA SER A 9 -12.81 4.27 18.46
C SER A 9 -11.98 5.41 19.10
N GLU A 10 -12.38 5.88 20.29
CA GLU A 10 -11.68 6.93 21.03
C GLU A 10 -10.28 6.51 21.51
N LYS A 11 -10.12 5.29 22.02
CA LYS A 11 -8.79 4.76 22.36
C LYS A 11 -7.95 4.54 21.11
N SER A 12 -8.54 4.04 20.02
CA SER A 12 -7.84 3.90 18.75
C SER A 12 -7.30 5.25 18.24
N LYS A 13 -8.08 6.33 18.38
CA LYS A 13 -7.71 7.70 18.01
C LYS A 13 -6.44 8.18 18.72
N LYS A 14 -6.25 7.77 19.97
CA LYS A 14 -5.08 8.14 20.78
C LYS A 14 -3.85 7.28 20.49
N ILE A 15 -4.03 6.06 20.01
CA ILE A 15 -2.96 5.07 19.87
C ILE A 15 -2.35 5.05 18.46
N HIS A 16 -3.16 5.21 17.39
CA HIS A 16 -2.63 5.15 16.02
C HIS A 16 -1.47 6.12 15.74
N PRO A 17 -1.39 7.34 16.31
CA PRO A 17 -0.27 8.25 16.05
C PRO A 17 1.04 7.75 16.65
N ALA A 18 0.99 7.12 17.83
CA ALA A 18 2.17 6.58 18.49
C ALA A 18 2.77 5.39 17.72
N ILE A 19 1.91 4.51 17.21
CA ILE A 19 2.30 3.37 16.36
C ILE A 19 2.88 3.86 15.05
N TYR A 20 2.26 4.85 14.41
CA TYR A 20 2.80 5.45 13.18
C TYR A 20 4.14 6.16 13.40
N LYS A 21 4.32 6.83 14.54
CA LYS A 21 5.62 7.43 14.91
C LYS A 21 6.72 6.38 15.08
N ASP A 22 6.38 5.21 15.63
CA ASP A 22 7.30 4.09 15.72
C ASP A 22 7.65 3.50 14.34
N ALA A 23 6.66 3.41 13.44
CA ALA A 23 6.88 3.05 12.04
C ALA A 23 7.86 4.03 11.34
N LEU A 24 7.67 5.33 11.51
CA LEU A 24 8.55 6.37 10.97
C LEU A 24 9.98 6.27 11.52
N ARG A 25 10.12 5.98 12.82
CA ARG A 25 11.43 5.76 13.44
C ARG A 25 12.14 4.56 12.81
N LYS A 26 11.46 3.42 12.68
CA LYS A 26 12.03 2.23 12.00
C LYS A 26 12.45 2.54 10.56
N LYS A 27 11.62 3.28 9.79
CA LYS A 27 12.00 3.71 8.43
C LYS A 27 13.26 4.58 8.45
N LYS A 28 13.39 5.51 9.40
CA LYS A 28 14.60 6.33 9.57
C LYS A 28 15.81 5.47 9.90
N ASP A 29 15.67 4.52 10.82
CA ASP A 29 16.75 3.62 11.22
C ASP A 29 17.20 2.75 10.04
N ALA A 30 16.28 2.25 9.23
CA ALA A 30 16.58 1.54 7.98
C ALA A 30 17.40 2.41 7.02
N ASN A 31 16.99 3.66 6.78
CA ASN A 31 17.73 4.59 5.93
C ASN A 31 19.16 4.85 6.44
N LEU A 32 19.35 4.99 7.75
CA LEU A 32 20.67 5.16 8.36
C LEU A 32 21.56 3.92 8.16
N LEU A 33 20.99 2.71 8.22
CA LEU A 33 21.73 1.48 7.93
C LEU A 33 22.11 1.37 6.44
N ALA A 34 21.20 1.75 5.54
CA ALA A 34 21.47 1.78 4.10
C ALA A 34 22.59 2.78 3.74
N GLN A 35 22.63 3.96 4.39
CA GLN A 35 23.74 4.91 4.25
C GLN A 35 25.10 4.31 4.65
N ASN A 36 25.09 3.38 5.61
CA ASN A 36 26.27 2.60 6.01
C ASN A 36 26.46 1.31 5.17
N LYS A 37 25.81 1.22 4.01
CA LYS A 37 25.85 0.08 3.07
C LYS A 37 25.39 -1.26 3.68
N SER A 38 24.68 -1.23 4.80
CA SER A 38 24.12 -2.41 5.47
C SER A 38 22.74 -2.76 4.93
N PHE A 39 22.65 -2.98 3.61
CA PHE A 39 21.38 -3.08 2.88
C PHE A 39 20.49 -4.23 3.33
N SER A 40 21.07 -5.39 3.67
CA SER A 40 20.31 -6.55 4.15
C SER A 40 19.52 -6.25 5.44
N THR A 41 20.19 -5.68 6.43
CA THR A 41 19.58 -5.29 7.71
C THR A 41 18.63 -4.12 7.49
N ALA A 42 19.04 -3.12 6.70
CA ALA A 42 18.20 -1.97 6.35
C ALA A 42 16.86 -2.42 5.73
N ASN A 43 16.90 -3.34 4.77
CA ASN A 43 15.73 -3.87 4.09
C ASN A 43 14.75 -4.53 5.07
N SER A 44 15.28 -5.31 6.01
CA SER A 44 14.47 -6.02 6.99
C SER A 44 13.76 -5.06 7.95
N ILE A 45 14.49 -4.04 8.43
CA ILE A 45 13.90 -2.98 9.28
C ILE A 45 12.88 -2.17 8.49
N LEU A 46 13.14 -1.92 7.21
CA LEU A 46 12.22 -1.20 6.33
C LEU A 46 10.91 -1.98 6.12
N ILE A 47 10.97 -3.28 5.89
CA ILE A 47 9.78 -4.15 5.82
C ILE A 47 9.01 -4.12 7.15
N LEU A 48 9.70 -4.24 8.29
CA LEU A 48 9.07 -4.12 9.62
C LEU A 48 8.40 -2.75 9.82
N SER A 49 9.02 -1.68 9.32
CA SER A 49 8.43 -0.33 9.36
C SER A 49 7.10 -0.27 8.59
N SER A 50 7.02 -0.95 7.44
CA SER A 50 5.81 -1.02 6.64
C SER A 50 4.69 -1.79 7.34
N GLU A 51 5.02 -2.89 8.02
CA GLU A 51 4.06 -3.66 8.80
C GLU A 51 3.47 -2.83 9.94
N GLU A 52 4.31 -2.00 10.60
CA GLU A 52 3.86 -1.08 11.65
C GLU A 52 3.00 0.06 11.09
N ALA A 53 3.33 0.59 9.91
CA ALA A 53 2.53 1.60 9.23
C ALA A 53 1.14 1.07 8.83
N VAL A 54 1.06 -0.16 8.32
CA VAL A 54 -0.21 -0.83 8.03
C VAL A 54 -1.03 -1.01 9.31
N LYS A 55 -0.43 -1.45 10.42
CA LYS A 55 -1.13 -1.54 11.71
C LYS A 55 -1.68 -0.19 12.14
N ALA A 56 -0.87 0.86 12.07
CA ALA A 56 -1.31 2.21 12.41
C ALA A 56 -2.47 2.67 11.53
N LEU A 57 -2.42 2.40 10.23
CA LEU A 57 -3.49 2.72 9.29
C LEU A 57 -4.81 2.05 9.68
N MET A 58 -4.78 0.74 9.97
CA MET A 58 -5.99 -0.01 10.32
C MET A 58 -6.62 0.48 11.64
N ILE A 59 -5.78 0.85 12.62
CA ILE A 59 -6.25 1.43 13.90
C ILE A 59 -6.84 2.82 13.67
N PHE A 60 -6.20 3.62 12.82
CA PHE A 60 -6.69 4.95 12.48
C PHE A 60 -8.06 4.91 11.79
N LEU A 61 -8.22 4.02 10.80
CA LEU A 61 -9.52 3.82 10.15
C LEU A 61 -10.58 3.39 11.16
N HIS A 62 -10.23 2.50 12.09
CA HIS A 62 -11.17 2.15 13.16
C HIS A 62 -11.60 3.36 14.00
N SER A 63 -10.67 4.26 14.32
CA SER A 63 -11.00 5.49 15.06
C SER A 63 -11.92 6.43 14.29
N GLU A 64 -11.88 6.43 12.96
CA GLU A 64 -12.76 7.21 12.08
C GLU A 64 -14.10 6.49 11.78
N GLY A 65 -14.43 5.44 12.55
CA GLY A 65 -15.74 4.76 12.49
C GLY A 65 -15.79 3.54 11.58
N PHE A 66 -14.71 3.19 10.88
CA PHE A 66 -14.67 1.99 10.06
C PHE A 66 -14.71 0.72 10.94
N HIS A 67 -15.45 -0.29 10.50
CA HIS A 67 -15.69 -1.52 11.25
C HIS A 67 -14.54 -2.54 11.18
N ILE A 68 -13.29 -2.08 11.18
CA ILE A 68 -12.08 -2.90 11.05
C ILE A 68 -12.05 -4.05 12.06
N TYR A 69 -12.35 -3.78 13.34
CA TYR A 69 -12.30 -4.82 14.38
C TYR A 69 -13.44 -5.81 14.35
N LYS A 70 -14.54 -5.50 13.64
CA LYS A 70 -15.68 -6.41 13.45
C LYS A 70 -15.47 -7.42 12.33
N LEU A 71 -14.42 -7.26 11.52
CA LEU A 71 -14.05 -8.26 10.51
C LEU A 71 -13.64 -9.55 11.22
N GLU A 72 -14.11 -10.70 10.70
CA GLU A 72 -13.87 -12.04 11.29
C GLU A 72 -12.39 -12.34 11.56
N ASP A 73 -11.51 -11.80 10.71
CA ASP A 73 -10.05 -11.95 10.79
C ASP A 73 -9.32 -10.69 11.27
N SER A 74 -10.02 -9.74 11.90
CA SER A 74 -9.40 -8.48 12.34
C SER A 74 -8.21 -8.71 13.26
N LYS A 75 -8.24 -9.77 14.07
CA LYS A 75 -7.12 -10.24 14.90
C LYS A 75 -5.86 -10.52 14.09
N LYS A 76 -6.02 -11.17 12.92
CA LYS A 76 -4.91 -11.57 12.04
C LYS A 76 -4.16 -10.38 11.49
N ILE A 77 -4.81 -9.23 11.30
CA ILE A 77 -4.12 -7.99 10.87
C ILE A 77 -2.97 -7.65 11.84
N PHE A 78 -3.15 -7.92 13.13
CA PHE A 78 -2.21 -7.52 14.18
C PHE A 78 -1.28 -8.66 14.61
N SER A 79 -1.70 -9.92 14.45
CA SER A 79 -0.89 -11.09 14.80
C SER A 79 -0.14 -11.71 13.63
N ASP A 80 -0.63 -11.57 12.39
CA ASP A 80 -0.10 -12.22 11.19
C ASP A 80 0.46 -11.19 10.20
N HIS A 81 1.75 -11.34 9.88
CA HIS A 81 2.44 -10.48 8.93
C HIS A 81 1.92 -10.66 7.50
N LYS A 82 1.47 -11.86 7.12
CA LYS A 82 0.91 -12.12 5.78
C LYS A 82 -0.34 -11.28 5.54
N MET A 83 -1.18 -11.11 6.56
CA MET A 83 -2.35 -10.26 6.47
C MET A 83 -1.96 -8.79 6.24
N ARG A 84 -0.87 -8.31 6.86
CA ARG A 84 -0.37 -6.96 6.64
C ARG A 84 0.22 -6.78 5.24
N HIS A 85 0.90 -7.78 4.71
CA HIS A 85 1.38 -7.78 3.32
C HIS A 85 0.21 -7.75 2.33
N ASN A 86 -0.86 -8.51 2.57
CA ASN A 86 -2.07 -8.45 1.73
C ASN A 86 -2.74 -7.07 1.75
N ILE A 87 -2.79 -6.39 2.90
CA ILE A 87 -3.27 -5.01 2.97
C ILE A 87 -2.34 -4.06 2.20
N ALA A 88 -1.01 -4.26 2.28
CA ALA A 88 -0.06 -3.50 1.48
C ALA A 88 -0.28 -3.74 -0.03
N LYS A 89 -0.59 -4.96 -0.47
CA LYS A 89 -0.91 -5.26 -1.87
C LYS A 89 -2.19 -4.55 -2.32
N LEU A 90 -3.22 -4.50 -1.47
CA LEU A 90 -4.43 -3.74 -1.75
C LEU A 90 -4.12 -2.24 -1.91
N ILE A 91 -3.29 -1.68 -1.03
CA ILE A 91 -2.84 -0.29 -1.14
C ILE A 91 -2.12 -0.07 -2.47
N GLU A 92 -1.23 -0.99 -2.86
CA GLU A 92 -0.50 -0.91 -4.13
C GLU A 92 -1.45 -0.95 -5.33
N ALA A 93 -2.42 -1.88 -5.34
CA ALA A 93 -3.44 -1.98 -6.39
C ALA A 93 -4.28 -0.71 -6.52
N ILE A 94 -4.64 -0.09 -5.38
CA ILE A 94 -5.35 1.19 -5.35
C ILE A 94 -4.50 2.31 -5.96
N TYR A 95 -3.19 2.35 -5.68
CA TYR A 95 -2.28 3.29 -6.36
C TYR A 95 -2.21 3.03 -7.86
N GLY A 96 -2.06 1.77 -8.28
CA GLY A 96 -2.00 1.39 -9.68
C GLY A 96 -3.24 1.84 -10.46
N LEU A 97 -4.43 1.62 -9.90
CA LEU A 97 -5.68 2.05 -10.50
C LEU A 97 -5.82 3.58 -10.53
N ALA A 98 -5.43 4.26 -9.44
CA ALA A 98 -5.46 5.72 -9.36
C ALA A 98 -4.53 6.35 -10.40
N ASP A 99 -3.29 5.89 -10.48
CA ASP A 99 -2.30 6.39 -11.45
C ASP A 99 -2.75 6.09 -12.88
N SER A 100 -3.33 4.90 -13.14
CA SER A 100 -3.90 4.56 -14.45
C SER A 100 -5.05 5.47 -14.86
N PHE A 101 -5.93 5.82 -13.91
CA PHE A 101 -7.02 6.76 -14.19
C PHE A 101 -6.48 8.16 -14.53
N LEU A 102 -5.51 8.65 -13.76
CA LEU A 102 -4.87 9.95 -14.04
C LEU A 102 -4.15 9.96 -15.38
N GLU A 103 -3.57 8.84 -15.79
CA GLU A 103 -2.90 8.73 -17.07
C GLU A 103 -3.92 8.69 -18.22
N PHE A 104 -5.03 7.98 -18.03
CA PHE A 104 -6.16 7.98 -18.98
C PHE A 104 -6.73 9.37 -19.22
N GLU A 105 -6.76 10.25 -18.22
CA GLU A 105 -7.19 11.64 -18.39
C GLU A 105 -6.19 12.52 -19.16
N LYS A 106 -4.91 12.16 -19.18
CA LYS A 106 -3.83 12.95 -19.81
C LYS A 106 -3.50 12.54 -21.23
N ILE A 107 -3.75 11.29 -21.59
CA ILE A 107 -3.44 10.80 -22.93
C ILE A 107 -4.26 11.56 -23.99
N GLU A 108 -3.62 11.89 -25.10
CA GLU A 108 -4.33 12.35 -26.28
C GLU A 108 -5.12 11.19 -26.84
N LYS A 109 -6.45 11.32 -26.87
CA LYS A 109 -7.35 10.23 -27.25
C LYS A 109 -7.05 9.75 -28.67
N SER A 110 -6.93 8.44 -28.83
CA SER A 110 -6.71 7.82 -30.13
C SER A 110 -7.85 8.19 -31.08
N ASN A 111 -7.50 8.65 -32.28
CA ASN A 111 -8.46 8.92 -33.35
C ASN A 111 -8.06 8.15 -34.62
N LYS A 112 -7.93 6.84 -34.50
CA LYS A 112 -7.62 5.97 -35.63
C LYS A 112 -8.91 5.43 -36.24
N SER A 113 -8.97 5.45 -37.57
CA SER A 113 -10.04 4.79 -38.33
C SER A 113 -9.55 3.42 -38.76
N PHE A 114 -10.17 2.37 -38.24
CA PHE A 114 -9.86 0.96 -38.54
C PHE A 114 -10.92 0.30 -39.43
N SER A 115 -12.14 0.85 -39.47
CA SER A 115 -13.24 0.38 -40.29
C SER A 115 -14.16 1.54 -40.69
N ASP A 116 -15.09 1.30 -41.62
CA ASP A 116 -16.13 2.29 -41.97
C ASP A 116 -17.20 2.44 -40.86
N ASP A 117 -17.22 1.54 -39.88
CA ASP A 117 -18.15 1.59 -38.74
C ASP A 117 -17.57 2.45 -37.59
N GLU A 118 -18.24 3.57 -37.31
CA GLU A 118 -17.87 4.50 -36.25
C GLU A 118 -17.89 3.87 -34.85
N ASN A 119 -18.78 2.90 -34.57
CA ASN A 119 -18.84 2.24 -33.28
C ASN A 119 -17.64 1.32 -33.07
N ILE A 120 -17.23 0.61 -34.12
CA ILE A 120 -16.02 -0.23 -34.09
C ILE A 120 -14.79 0.63 -33.86
N ASN A 121 -14.67 1.76 -34.58
CA ASN A 121 -13.57 2.70 -34.39
C ASN A 121 -13.55 3.27 -32.97
N ALA A 122 -14.71 3.65 -32.41
CA ALA A 122 -14.82 4.14 -31.05
C ALA A 122 -14.34 3.09 -30.03
N ILE A 123 -14.79 1.84 -30.15
CA ILE A 123 -14.38 0.76 -29.25
C ILE A 123 -12.88 0.49 -29.35
N VAL A 124 -12.32 0.42 -30.57
CA VAL A 124 -10.89 0.15 -30.76
C VAL A 124 -10.03 1.29 -30.21
N ASN A 125 -10.42 2.54 -30.43
CA ASN A 125 -9.71 3.70 -29.88
C ASN A 125 -9.75 3.71 -28.34
N ILE A 126 -10.89 3.39 -27.73
CA ILE A 126 -10.99 3.22 -26.27
C ILE A 126 -10.02 2.14 -25.78
N VAL A 127 -9.95 0.98 -26.44
CA VAL A 127 -9.03 -0.10 -26.05
C VAL A 127 -7.56 0.31 -26.17
N LEU A 128 -7.20 1.07 -27.21
CA LEU A 128 -5.83 1.59 -27.39
C LEU A 128 -5.46 2.59 -26.29
N ASP A 129 -6.38 3.49 -25.96
CA ASP A 129 -6.22 4.47 -24.89
C ASP A 129 -6.08 3.79 -23.53
N PHE A 130 -6.89 2.76 -23.26
CA PHE A 130 -6.78 1.94 -22.05
C PHE A 130 -5.46 1.16 -21.97
N LYS A 131 -4.91 0.69 -23.09
CA LYS A 131 -3.64 -0.07 -23.09
C LYS A 131 -2.49 0.79 -22.59
N GLU A 132 -2.41 2.03 -23.05
CA GLU A 132 -1.35 2.96 -22.62
C GLU A 132 -1.58 3.45 -21.18
N ALA A 133 -2.82 3.82 -20.85
CA ALA A 133 -3.19 4.24 -19.51
C ALA A 133 -3.14 3.12 -18.46
N GLY A 134 -3.16 1.84 -18.86
CA GLY A 134 -3.12 0.68 -17.97
C GLY A 134 -1.73 0.32 -17.43
N LYS A 135 -0.65 0.90 -17.97
CA LYS A 135 0.74 0.61 -17.55
C LYS A 135 0.99 0.81 -16.05
N PRO A 136 0.53 1.89 -15.39
CA PRO A 136 0.69 2.07 -13.95
C PRO A 136 0.07 0.94 -13.11
N PHE A 137 -1.10 0.43 -13.50
CA PHE A 137 -1.74 -0.71 -12.85
C PHE A 137 -0.95 -2.01 -13.05
N ILE A 138 -0.44 -2.27 -14.25
CA ILE A 138 0.43 -3.44 -14.51
C ILE A 138 1.68 -3.38 -13.65
N ASN A 139 2.37 -2.23 -13.64
CA ASN A 139 3.56 -2.03 -12.80
C ASN A 139 3.24 -2.17 -11.30
N SER A 140 2.01 -1.85 -10.90
CA SER A 140 1.53 -2.08 -9.53
C SER A 140 1.39 -3.56 -9.23
N MET A 141 0.89 -4.37 -10.16
CA MET A 141 0.84 -5.83 -9.99
C MET A 141 2.25 -6.43 -9.88
N ASP A 142 3.21 -5.98 -10.68
CA ASP A 142 4.61 -6.44 -10.55
C ASP A 142 5.17 -6.12 -9.15
N ARG A 143 4.86 -4.94 -8.59
CA ARG A 143 5.25 -4.59 -7.22
C ARG A 143 4.51 -5.39 -6.14
N THR A 144 3.35 -5.98 -6.45
CA THR A 144 2.70 -6.90 -5.50
C THR A 144 3.49 -8.21 -5.33
N GLU A 145 4.27 -8.63 -6.33
CA GLU A 145 5.19 -9.76 -6.22
C GLU A 145 6.35 -9.45 -5.26
N ILE A 146 6.83 -8.20 -5.23
CA ILE A 146 7.80 -7.74 -4.22
C ILE A 146 7.21 -7.89 -2.81
N LEU A 147 5.95 -7.47 -2.62
CA LEU A 147 5.25 -7.60 -1.34
C LEU A 147 5.01 -9.06 -0.92
N GLU A 148 4.93 -9.99 -1.86
CA GLU A 148 4.85 -11.43 -1.55
C GLU A 148 6.15 -11.97 -0.96
N ASN A 149 7.28 -11.44 -1.43
CA ASN A 149 8.61 -11.84 -0.98
C ASN A 149 9.03 -11.15 0.33
N PHE A 150 8.28 -10.14 0.82
CA PHE A 150 8.64 -9.39 2.03
C PHE A 150 8.91 -10.26 3.26
N ASN A 151 8.16 -11.34 3.46
CA ASN A 151 8.44 -12.22 4.60
C ASN A 151 9.82 -12.87 4.48
N ASP A 152 10.12 -13.41 3.31
CA ASP A 152 11.35 -14.15 3.07
C ASP A 152 12.54 -13.20 3.02
N ASP A 153 12.39 -12.04 2.40
CA ASP A 153 13.44 -11.02 2.30
C ASP A 153 13.77 -10.38 3.66
N LYS A 154 12.75 -10.13 4.49
CA LYS A 154 12.94 -9.70 5.89
C LYS A 154 13.72 -10.74 6.69
N ASN A 155 13.42 -12.02 6.50
CA ASN A 155 14.13 -13.08 7.21
C ASN A 155 15.57 -13.17 6.71
N LYS A 156 15.78 -13.31 5.39
CA LYS A 156 17.10 -13.39 4.75
C LYS A 156 18.01 -12.22 5.10
N GLY A 157 17.44 -11.02 5.28
CA GLY A 157 18.21 -9.83 5.64
C GLY A 157 18.68 -9.76 7.10
N LEU A 158 18.05 -10.53 8.01
CA LEU A 158 18.43 -10.60 9.44
C LEU A 158 19.11 -11.92 9.83
N TYR A 159 18.70 -13.03 9.22
CA TYR A 159 19.23 -14.36 9.49
C TYR A 159 19.04 -15.26 8.26
N THR A 160 20.06 -16.06 7.94
CA THR A 160 19.95 -17.11 6.91
C THR A 160 19.76 -18.45 7.61
N ASP A 161 18.73 -19.22 7.23
CA ASP A 161 18.52 -20.57 7.78
C ASP A 161 19.60 -21.51 7.22
N TYR A 162 20.70 -21.62 7.97
CA TYR A 162 21.86 -22.44 7.63
C TYR A 162 21.55 -23.94 7.53
N ARG A 163 20.33 -24.39 7.87
CA ARG A 163 19.95 -25.80 7.75
C ARG A 163 19.84 -26.29 6.30
N LYS A 164 19.59 -25.38 5.34
CA LYS A 164 19.46 -25.75 3.92
C LYS A 164 20.61 -25.27 3.06
N ASN A 165 21.10 -24.05 3.27
CA ASN A 165 22.23 -23.48 2.53
C ASN A 165 22.98 -22.46 3.40
N LEU A 166 24.31 -22.41 3.29
CA LEU A 166 25.09 -21.28 3.81
C LEU A 166 24.91 -20.10 2.86
N GLN A 167 24.27 -19.05 3.35
CA GLN A 167 23.99 -17.85 2.57
C GLN A 167 24.47 -16.60 3.31
N VAL A 168 25.06 -15.67 2.57
CA VAL A 168 25.44 -14.35 3.08
C VAL A 168 24.33 -13.37 2.75
N SER A 169 23.73 -12.76 3.78
CA SER A 169 22.57 -11.86 3.60
C SER A 169 22.83 -10.70 2.65
N SER A 170 24.06 -10.16 2.63
CA SER A 170 24.46 -9.07 1.73
C SER A 170 24.60 -9.48 0.26
N GLU A 171 24.70 -10.78 -0.03
CA GLU A 171 24.71 -11.29 -1.41
C GLU A 171 23.30 -11.49 -1.96
N ILE A 172 22.31 -11.67 -1.07
CA ILE A 172 20.90 -11.87 -1.46
C ILE A 172 20.14 -10.55 -1.50
N ILE A 173 20.35 -9.71 -0.49
CA ILE A 173 19.67 -8.42 -0.35
C ILE A 173 20.67 -7.31 -0.70
N THR A 174 20.66 -6.92 -1.97
CA THR A 174 21.53 -5.89 -2.53
C THR A 174 20.96 -4.48 -2.29
N GLU A 175 21.73 -3.47 -2.70
CA GLU A 175 21.26 -2.09 -2.75
C GLU A 175 20.03 -1.92 -3.65
N GLU A 176 20.01 -2.57 -4.81
CA GLU A 176 18.86 -2.50 -5.72
C GLU A 176 17.59 -3.02 -5.04
N LYS A 177 17.70 -4.17 -4.35
CA LYS A 177 16.57 -4.76 -3.64
C LYS A 177 16.05 -3.86 -2.50
N TYR A 178 16.96 -3.17 -1.83
CA TYR A 178 16.61 -2.17 -0.82
C TYR A 178 15.85 -0.98 -1.44
N ILE A 179 16.31 -0.46 -2.59
CA ILE A 179 15.67 0.65 -3.29
C ILE A 179 14.25 0.27 -3.74
N GLU A 180 14.08 -0.91 -4.36
CA GLU A 180 12.76 -1.44 -4.75
C GLU A 180 11.79 -1.53 -3.57
N THR A 181 12.29 -2.04 -2.43
CA THR A 181 11.52 -2.14 -1.19
C THR A 181 11.16 -0.76 -0.67
N LEU A 182 12.09 0.20 -0.73
CA LEU A 182 11.87 1.57 -0.29
C LEU A 182 10.74 2.23 -1.07
N GLU A 183 10.77 2.17 -2.40
CA GLU A 183 9.72 2.73 -3.25
C GLU A 183 8.33 2.20 -2.90
N THR A 184 8.23 0.88 -2.69
CA THR A 184 6.97 0.22 -2.31
C THR A 184 6.51 0.68 -0.92
N VAL A 185 7.42 0.72 0.06
CA VAL A 185 7.11 1.15 1.42
C VAL A 185 6.71 2.63 1.47
N GLU A 186 7.31 3.50 0.64
CA GLU A 186 6.95 4.93 0.58
C GLU A 186 5.47 5.16 0.29
N LYS A 187 4.88 4.34 -0.58
CA LYS A 187 3.46 4.42 -0.94
C LYS A 187 2.54 4.08 0.23
N ILE A 188 2.92 3.08 1.04
CA ILE A 188 2.22 2.72 2.28
C ILE A 188 2.24 3.90 3.27
N PHE A 189 3.37 4.57 3.43
CA PHE A 189 3.45 5.77 4.28
C PHE A 189 2.69 6.96 3.67
N ARG A 190 2.66 7.08 2.34
CA ARG A 190 1.89 8.12 1.64
C ARG A 190 0.38 7.93 1.84
N ILE A 191 -0.15 6.70 1.79
CA ILE A 191 -1.59 6.48 1.99
C ILE A 191 -2.02 6.85 3.41
N TYR A 192 -1.23 6.50 4.43
CA TYR A 192 -1.51 6.91 5.81
C TYR A 192 -1.60 8.44 5.92
N ARG A 193 -0.63 9.17 5.33
CA ARG A 193 -0.63 10.63 5.33
C ARG A 193 -1.84 11.22 4.63
N ILE A 194 -2.20 10.69 3.46
CA ILE A 194 -3.37 11.13 2.69
C ILE A 194 -4.62 10.97 3.55
N ILE A 195 -4.87 9.78 4.09
CA ILE A 195 -6.04 9.50 4.92
C ILE A 195 -6.02 10.40 6.17
N ASN A 196 -4.87 10.57 6.83
CA ASN A 196 -4.76 11.40 8.04
C ASN A 196 -5.08 12.88 7.76
N VAL A 197 -4.65 13.41 6.62
CA VAL A 197 -5.02 14.76 6.20
C VAL A 197 -6.50 14.83 5.81
N SER A 198 -7.05 13.78 5.20
CA SER A 198 -8.47 13.73 4.80
C SER A 198 -9.44 13.83 5.96
N PHE A 199 -9.15 13.19 7.09
CA PHE A 199 -9.99 13.23 8.29
C PHE A 199 -9.62 14.35 9.26
N ASN A 200 -8.62 15.18 8.96
CA ASN A 200 -8.26 16.31 9.83
C ASN A 200 -9.21 17.50 9.60
N PRO A 201 -9.99 17.94 10.62
CA PRO A 201 -10.95 19.03 10.47
C PRO A 201 -10.33 20.36 10.03
N LYS A 202 -9.04 20.58 10.34
CA LYS A 202 -8.30 21.79 10.00
C LYS A 202 -7.67 21.74 8.60
N ALA A 203 -7.74 20.61 7.90
CA ALA A 203 -7.14 20.43 6.58
C ALA A 203 -7.83 21.19 5.46
N ASN A 204 -9.00 21.80 5.69
CA ASN A 204 -9.65 22.71 4.73
C ASN A 204 -8.73 23.88 4.31
N HIS A 205 -7.76 24.27 5.15
CA HIS A 205 -6.74 25.27 4.82
C HIS A 205 -5.44 24.72 4.20
N HIS A 206 -5.20 23.41 4.21
CA HIS A 206 -3.96 22.79 3.71
C HIS A 206 -4.10 22.09 2.34
N LYS A 207 -5.13 22.44 1.56
CA LYS A 207 -5.37 21.93 0.19
C LYS A 207 -4.19 22.14 -0.78
N LYS A 208 -3.21 22.97 -0.44
CA LYS A 208 -1.99 23.22 -1.26
C LYS A 208 -0.92 22.12 -1.18
N LEU A 209 -0.92 21.26 -0.16
CA LEU A 209 0.16 20.27 0.07
C LEU A 209 -0.08 18.91 -0.58
N ILE A 210 -1.29 18.64 -1.08
CA ILE A 210 -1.61 17.41 -1.82
C ILE A 210 -1.96 17.86 -3.23
N LYS A 211 -1.07 17.59 -4.19
CA LYS A 211 -1.06 18.22 -5.52
C LYS A 211 -2.30 17.95 -6.37
N ASN A 212 -3.20 17.05 -5.98
CA ASN A 212 -4.53 16.94 -6.57
C ASN A 212 -5.56 16.57 -5.49
N SER A 213 -6.55 17.43 -5.26
CA SER A 213 -7.74 17.06 -4.48
C SER A 213 -8.43 15.83 -5.08
N PHE A 214 -8.36 15.69 -6.41
CA PHE A 214 -8.81 14.55 -7.19
C PHE A 214 -8.11 13.22 -6.81
N GLU A 215 -6.78 13.20 -6.71
CA GLU A 215 -6.02 12.01 -6.26
C GLU A 215 -6.45 11.54 -4.88
N LYS A 216 -6.64 12.49 -3.95
CA LYS A 216 -7.06 12.19 -2.58
C LYS A 216 -8.45 11.57 -2.55
N ASP A 217 -9.43 12.22 -3.20
CA ASP A 217 -10.83 11.80 -3.12
C ASP A 217 -11.05 10.46 -3.86
N MET A 218 -10.34 10.26 -4.97
CA MET A 218 -10.32 8.97 -5.68
C MET A 218 -9.68 7.88 -4.83
N LEU A 219 -8.47 8.09 -4.30
CA LEU A 219 -7.80 7.09 -3.44
C LEU A 219 -8.65 6.73 -2.22
N LEU A 220 -9.30 7.72 -1.59
CA LEU A 220 -10.18 7.49 -0.44
C LEU A 220 -11.42 6.69 -0.84
N THR A 221 -12.03 7.01 -1.98
CA THR A 221 -13.19 6.28 -2.52
C THR A 221 -12.81 4.85 -2.86
N MET A 222 -11.71 4.63 -3.56
CA MET A 222 -11.23 3.31 -3.93
C MET A 222 -10.82 2.48 -2.71
N PHE A 223 -10.24 3.12 -1.70
CA PHE A 223 -9.88 2.44 -0.46
C PHE A 223 -11.11 2.06 0.37
N ASN A 224 -12.10 2.95 0.49
CA ASN A 224 -13.37 2.65 1.14
C ASN A 224 -14.11 1.54 0.40
N SER A 225 -14.21 1.62 -0.93
CA SER A 225 -14.77 0.58 -1.79
C SER A 225 -13.99 -0.72 -1.72
N GLY A 226 -12.66 -0.67 -1.62
CA GLY A 226 -11.78 -1.83 -1.46
C GLY A 226 -11.99 -2.54 -0.12
N ILE A 227 -12.17 -1.79 0.97
CA ILE A 227 -12.55 -2.34 2.27
C ILE A 227 -13.94 -2.98 2.20
N VAL A 228 -14.91 -2.34 1.53
CA VAL A 228 -16.25 -2.90 1.32
C VAL A 228 -16.20 -4.16 0.45
N LEU A 229 -15.38 -4.17 -0.60
CA LEU A 229 -15.14 -5.34 -1.45
C LEU A 229 -14.52 -6.49 -0.67
N LEU A 230 -13.55 -6.22 0.22
CA LEU A 230 -13.01 -7.24 1.14
C LEU A 230 -14.09 -7.83 2.05
N ASP A 231 -15.10 -7.07 2.45
CA ASP A 231 -16.26 -7.56 3.20
C ASP A 231 -17.23 -8.38 2.31
N LEU A 232 -17.42 -7.98 1.05
CA LEU A 232 -18.30 -8.65 0.08
C LEU A 232 -17.73 -9.97 -0.48
N PHE A 233 -16.43 -10.01 -0.81
CA PHE A 233 -15.73 -11.23 -1.22
C PHE A 233 -15.82 -12.31 -0.13
N LYS A 234 -15.78 -11.91 1.14
CA LYS A 234 -15.89 -12.82 2.29
C LYS A 234 -17.29 -13.37 2.51
N LYS A 235 -18.34 -12.61 2.16
CA LYS A 235 -19.73 -13.06 2.22
C LYS A 235 -20.12 -14.03 1.09
N GLY A 236 -19.17 -14.38 0.20
CA GLY A 236 -19.39 -15.37 -0.85
C GLY A 236 -20.26 -14.90 -2.00
N TYR A 237 -20.46 -13.59 -2.16
CA TYR A 237 -21.27 -13.00 -3.24
C TYR A 237 -20.60 -13.07 -4.62
N PHE A 238 -19.29 -13.32 -4.65
CA PHE A 238 -18.53 -13.56 -5.88
C PHE A 238 -17.79 -14.88 -5.71
N LYS A 239 -18.38 -15.94 -6.24
CA LYS A 239 -17.72 -17.23 -6.51
C LYS A 239 -17.37 -17.30 -7.98
#